data_AF-A0A6C0IBA1-F1
#
_entry.id   AF-A0A6C0IBA1-F1
#
_cell.length_a   1.000
_cell.length_b   1.000
_cell.length_c   1.000
_cell.angle_alpha   90.00
_cell.angle_beta   90.00
_cell.angle_gamma   90.00
#
_symmetry.space_group_name_H-M   'P 1'
#
loop_
_entity.id
_entity.type
_entity.pdbx_description
1 polymer ?
#
loop_
_entity_poly.entity_id
_entity_poly.type
_entity_poly.pdbx_seq_one_letter_code
_entity_poly.pdbx_strand_id
1 'polypeptide(L)'
;MNKNLSIIVASSLEYGIGFENKLCWNIPEELKYFRHITLSCLDKNTKNCVIMGRNTWYSIPKAPLKNRINIIISSNNYDKIKEETCGKPDVYVFKTLDEALIYADSDAIIENCYIIGGAQLYNTCLEKYIRHITSIYWSIIYDKKYECDCFIASNLIYNNFKFDKENIVINDKYVSMYGTNKNDLNMIVDEPPD
;
A
#
# COMPACT_ATOMS: atom_id res chain seq x y z
N MET A 1 -10.80 -2.22 12.16
CA MET A 1 -9.76 -1.18 12.17
C MET A 1 -10.47 0.14 11.98
N ASN A 2 -10.22 1.08 12.89
CA ASN A 2 -10.84 2.40 12.88
C ASN A 2 -10.08 3.38 11.97
N LYS A 3 -8.82 3.07 11.67
CA LYS A 3 -7.96 3.85 10.77
C LYS A 3 -8.16 3.44 9.31
N ASN A 4 -7.94 4.40 8.41
CA ASN A 4 -7.96 4.12 6.98
C ASN A 4 -6.84 3.15 6.58
N LEU A 5 -7.21 2.10 5.86
CA LEU A 5 -6.29 1.16 5.26
C LEU A 5 -6.43 1.22 3.74
N SER A 6 -5.38 1.67 3.06
CA SER A 6 -5.39 1.86 1.61
C SER A 6 -4.36 0.98 0.93
N ILE A 7 -4.64 0.54 -0.30
CA ILE A 7 -3.61 -0.02 -1.18
C ILE A 7 -2.96 1.13 -1.94
N ILE A 8 -1.64 1.15 -2.07
CA ILE A 8 -0.95 2.02 -3.03
C ILE A 8 -0.04 1.17 -3.90
N VAL A 9 -0.28 1.16 -5.21
CA VAL A 9 0.39 0.26 -6.15
C VAL A 9 0.65 0.93 -7.48
N ALA A 10 1.81 0.63 -8.06
CA ALA A 10 2.12 0.92 -9.46
C ALA A 10 2.18 -0.40 -10.25
N SER A 11 1.57 -0.45 -11.42
CA SER A 11 1.59 -1.61 -12.31
C SER A 11 1.83 -1.20 -13.77
N SER A 12 2.36 -2.11 -14.58
CA SER A 12 2.32 -1.99 -16.04
C SER A 12 0.88 -2.10 -16.58
N LEU A 13 0.70 -1.87 -17.88
CA LEU A 13 -0.56 -2.12 -18.59
C LEU A 13 -1.03 -3.58 -18.48
N GLU A 14 -0.10 -4.52 -18.31
CA GLU A 14 -0.37 -5.95 -18.12
C GLU A 14 -0.44 -6.34 -16.62
N TYR A 15 -0.62 -5.34 -15.74
CA TYR A 15 -0.78 -5.49 -14.29
C TYR A 15 0.43 -6.09 -13.55
N GLY A 16 1.59 -6.09 -14.21
CA GLY A 16 2.86 -6.51 -13.61
C GLY A 16 3.42 -5.42 -12.71
N ILE A 17 3.93 -5.79 -11.54
CA ILE A 17 4.36 -4.86 -10.49
C ILE A 17 5.86 -4.93 -10.19
N GLY A 18 6.57 -5.90 -10.76
CA GLY A 18 7.98 -6.13 -10.50
C GLY A 18 8.54 -7.31 -11.29
N PHE A 19 9.88 -7.38 -11.29
CA PHE A 19 10.68 -8.44 -11.90
C PHE A 19 11.93 -8.66 -11.04
N GLU A 20 12.25 -9.92 -10.72
CA GLU A 20 13.43 -10.30 -9.92
C GLU A 20 13.55 -9.51 -8.60
N ASN A 21 12.42 -9.35 -7.88
CA ASN A 21 12.31 -8.55 -6.64
C ASN A 21 12.72 -7.08 -6.80
N LYS A 22 12.56 -6.48 -7.99
CA LYS A 22 12.79 -5.05 -8.24
C LYS A 22 11.60 -4.45 -8.97
N LEU A 23 11.46 -3.12 -8.87
CA LEU A 23 10.55 -2.38 -9.74
C LEU A 23 11.11 -2.40 -11.17
N CYS A 24 10.25 -2.65 -12.15
CA CYS A 24 10.66 -2.73 -13.56
C CYS A 24 10.96 -1.34 -14.16
N TRP A 25 10.45 -0.29 -13.53
CA TRP A 25 10.58 1.10 -13.98
C TRP A 25 11.37 1.95 -12.99
N ASN A 26 11.93 3.04 -13.51
CA ASN A 26 12.55 4.11 -12.74
C ASN A 26 11.92 5.44 -13.17
N ILE A 27 10.79 5.76 -12.55
CA ILE A 27 10.00 6.98 -12.84
C ILE A 27 9.99 7.83 -11.56
N PRO A 28 10.91 8.81 -11.43
CA PRO A 28 11.05 9.62 -10.22
C PRO A 28 9.79 10.37 -9.83
N GLU A 29 8.98 10.79 -10.80
CA GLU A 29 7.71 11.51 -10.58
C GLU A 29 6.67 10.62 -9.89
N GLU A 30 6.59 9.35 -10.27
CA GLU A 30 5.70 8.37 -9.64
C GLU A 30 6.17 8.06 -8.21
N LEU A 31 7.48 7.89 -8.01
CA LEU A 31 8.05 7.71 -6.65
C LEU A 31 7.84 8.95 -5.76
N LYS A 32 7.88 10.16 -6.32
CA LYS A 32 7.53 11.40 -5.59
C LYS A 32 6.06 11.39 -5.18
N TYR A 33 5.18 10.93 -6.07
CA TYR A 33 3.75 10.80 -5.79
C TYR A 33 3.46 9.75 -4.71
N PHE A 34 4.04 8.55 -4.81
CA PHE A 34 4.02 7.53 -3.75
C PHE A 34 4.50 8.09 -2.40
N ARG A 35 5.62 8.82 -2.42
CA ARG A 35 6.17 9.46 -1.22
C ARG A 35 5.23 10.53 -0.67
N HIS A 36 4.59 11.32 -1.51
CA HIS A 36 3.63 12.34 -1.08
C HIS A 36 2.45 11.69 -0.35
N ILE A 37 1.76 10.74 -0.99
CA ILE A 37 0.60 10.06 -0.38
C ILE A 37 0.98 9.41 0.95
N THR A 38 2.05 8.62 0.96
CA THR A 38 2.43 7.86 2.16
C THR A 38 3.03 8.72 3.28
N LEU A 39 3.37 9.99 3.05
CA LEU A 39 3.87 10.91 4.07
C LEU A 39 2.82 11.91 4.58
N SER A 40 1.82 12.25 3.76
CA SER A 40 0.86 13.29 4.10
C SER A 40 -0.05 12.84 5.25
N CYS A 41 0.10 13.49 6.40
CA CYS A 41 -0.78 13.34 7.56
C CYS A 41 -1.55 14.65 7.77
N LEU A 42 -2.78 14.55 8.28
CA LEU A 42 -3.60 15.68 8.67
C LEU A 42 -3.10 16.28 9.99
N ASP A 43 -2.80 15.43 10.97
CA ASP A 43 -2.14 15.82 12.20
C ASP A 43 -0.62 15.83 12.00
N LYS A 44 0.04 16.87 12.52
CA LYS A 44 1.49 17.09 12.44
C LYS A 44 2.26 16.21 13.42
N ASN A 45 1.57 15.66 14.42
CA ASN A 45 2.13 14.82 15.47
C ASN A 45 1.96 13.32 15.17
N THR A 46 1.26 12.97 14.10
CA THR A 46 1.04 11.60 13.68
C THR A 46 2.01 11.21 12.57
N LYS A 47 2.07 9.91 12.27
CA LYS A 47 2.76 9.35 11.12
C LYS A 47 1.81 8.40 10.39
N ASN A 48 1.98 8.29 9.09
CA ASN A 48 1.39 7.18 8.35
C ASN A 48 2.24 5.91 8.51
N CYS A 49 1.59 4.77 8.42
CA CYS A 49 2.21 3.46 8.41
C CYS A 49 2.21 2.88 7.00
N VAL A 50 3.33 2.27 6.60
CA VAL A 50 3.48 1.49 5.37
C VAL A 50 3.70 0.02 5.72
N ILE A 51 2.87 -0.85 5.16
CA ILE A 51 2.84 -2.29 5.42
C ILE A 51 3.31 -3.02 4.18
N MET A 52 4.32 -3.87 4.33
CA MET A 52 4.95 -4.56 3.21
C MET A 52 5.33 -6.00 3.54
N GLY A 53 5.45 -6.83 2.52
CA GLY A 53 6.05 -8.16 2.64
C GLY A 53 7.58 -8.11 2.67
N ARG A 54 8.19 -9.19 3.15
CA ARG A 54 9.66 -9.34 3.24
C ARG A 54 10.42 -9.00 1.96
N ASN A 55 10.01 -9.51 0.81
CA ASN A 55 10.75 -9.28 -0.43
C ASN A 55 10.71 -7.81 -0.85
N THR A 56 9.59 -7.13 -0.61
CA THR A 56 9.47 -5.67 -0.80
C THR A 56 10.37 -4.91 0.15
N TRP A 57 10.46 -5.32 1.42
CA TRP A 57 11.41 -4.72 2.35
C TRP A 57 12.85 -4.76 1.84
N TYR A 58 13.29 -5.92 1.32
CA TYR A 58 14.64 -6.08 0.77
C TYR A 58 14.85 -5.40 -0.59
N SER A 59 13.80 -5.07 -1.34
CA SER A 59 13.92 -4.37 -2.62
C SER A 59 14.07 -2.86 -2.47
N ILE A 60 13.72 -2.29 -1.30
CA ILE A 60 13.80 -0.85 -1.05
C ILE A 60 15.27 -0.43 -0.90
N PRO A 61 15.82 0.41 -1.81
CA PRO A 61 17.25 0.75 -1.78
C PRO A 61 17.71 1.51 -0.53
N LYS A 62 16.80 2.24 0.12
CA LYS A 62 17.07 3.05 1.32
C LYS A 62 16.04 2.75 2.42
N ALA A 63 16.02 1.51 2.88
CA ALA A 63 15.16 1.09 3.98
C ALA A 63 15.73 1.52 5.36
N PRO A 64 14.89 1.93 6.33
CA PRO A 64 13.43 2.09 6.26
C PRO A 64 13.00 3.33 5.48
N LEU A 65 11.74 3.33 5.04
CA LEU A 65 11.10 4.51 4.45
C LEU A 65 10.94 5.58 5.55
N LYS A 66 11.83 6.60 5.53
CA LYS A 66 11.87 7.67 6.54
C LYS A 66 10.51 8.37 6.73
N ASN A 67 10.29 8.83 7.97
CA ASN A 67 9.10 9.57 8.44
C ASN A 67 7.78 8.79 8.29
N ARG A 68 7.86 7.46 8.24
CA ARG A 68 6.74 6.53 8.23
C ARG A 68 7.03 5.40 9.20
N ILE A 69 5.99 4.84 9.77
CA ILE A 69 6.09 3.55 10.48
C ILE A 69 6.15 2.45 9.42
N ASN A 70 7.19 1.63 9.46
CA ASN A 70 7.45 0.56 8.50
C ASN A 70 7.09 -0.77 9.14
N ILE A 71 6.01 -1.39 8.68
CA ILE A 71 5.59 -2.72 9.11
C ILE A 71 5.97 -3.75 8.06
N ILE A 72 6.67 -4.80 8.50
CA ILE A 72 7.11 -5.92 7.66
C ILE A 72 6.34 -7.18 8.06
N ILE A 73 5.66 -7.80 7.10
CA ILE A 73 4.96 -9.07 7.29
C ILE A 73 5.85 -10.20 6.79
N SER A 74 6.17 -11.14 7.67
CA SER A 74 6.92 -12.34 7.31
C SER A 74 6.64 -13.48 8.27
N SER A 75 6.03 -14.56 7.78
CA SER A 75 5.91 -15.81 8.53
C SER A 75 7.22 -16.61 8.47
N ASN A 76 7.80 -16.72 7.28
CA ASN A 76 9.10 -17.35 7.06
C ASN A 76 10.22 -16.35 7.37
N ASN A 77 11.31 -16.79 8.00
CA ASN A 77 12.43 -15.92 8.40
C ASN A 77 12.03 -14.75 9.33
N TYR A 78 10.93 -14.89 10.08
CA TYR A 78 10.47 -13.88 11.05
C TYR A 78 11.60 -13.46 12.01
N ASP A 79 12.23 -14.44 12.67
CA ASP A 79 13.27 -14.16 13.68
C ASP A 79 14.48 -13.46 13.08
N LYS A 80 14.89 -13.87 11.87
CA LYS A 80 16.00 -13.24 11.14
C LYS A 80 15.72 -11.76 10.83
N ILE A 81 14.53 -11.44 10.28
CA ILE A 81 14.19 -10.06 9.94
C ILE A 81 14.03 -9.23 11.21
N LYS A 82 13.43 -9.81 12.25
CA LYS A 82 13.29 -9.16 13.55
C LYS A 82 14.65 -8.80 14.16
N GLU A 83 15.63 -9.69 14.05
CA GLU A 83 17.01 -9.43 14.45
C GLU A 83 17.66 -8.33 13.60
N GLU A 84 17.58 -8.42 12.26
CA GLU A 84 18.12 -7.42 11.32
C GLU A 84 17.53 -6.01 11.49
N THR A 85 16.30 -5.93 12.00
CA THR A 85 15.57 -4.67 12.23
C THR A 85 15.59 -4.24 13.70
N CYS A 86 16.19 -5.02 14.59
CA CYS A 86 16.26 -4.71 16.01
C CYS A 86 16.92 -3.34 16.24
N GLY A 87 16.28 -2.50 17.05
CA GLY A 87 16.75 -1.15 17.36
C GLY A 87 16.56 -0.13 16.24
N LYS A 88 16.00 -0.49 15.08
CA LYS A 88 15.62 0.49 14.05
C LYS A 88 14.33 1.21 14.49
N PRO A 89 14.35 2.55 14.65
CA PRO A 89 13.15 3.28 15.03
C PRO A 89 12.10 3.18 13.94
N ASP A 90 10.82 3.16 14.36
CA ASP A 90 9.67 3.08 13.46
C ASP A 90 9.66 1.85 12.54
N VAL A 91 10.32 0.74 12.93
CA VAL A 91 10.29 -0.53 12.17
C VAL A 91 9.75 -1.65 13.04
N TYR A 92 8.73 -2.34 12.55
CA TYR A 92 8.05 -3.42 13.26
C TYR A 92 7.86 -4.63 12.35
N VAL A 93 7.99 -5.83 12.92
CA VAL A 93 7.89 -7.10 12.19
C VAL A 93 6.81 -7.96 12.83
N PHE A 94 5.88 -8.45 12.01
CA PHE A 94 4.78 -9.33 12.43
C PHE A 94 4.75 -10.61 11.59
N LYS A 95 4.21 -11.68 12.17
CA LYS A 95 4.09 -12.96 11.47
C LYS A 95 2.90 -12.97 10.51
N THR A 96 1.85 -12.23 10.85
CA THR A 96 0.59 -12.19 10.10
C THR A 96 0.15 -10.76 9.85
N LEU A 97 -0.73 -10.59 8.85
CA LEU A 97 -1.36 -9.30 8.59
C LEU A 97 -2.30 -8.90 9.73
N ASP A 98 -3.02 -9.84 10.35
CA ASP A 98 -3.92 -9.55 11.48
C ASP A 98 -3.17 -8.92 12.65
N GLU A 99 -2.02 -9.48 13.05
CA GLU A 99 -1.18 -8.92 14.11
C GLU A 99 -0.73 -7.48 13.79
N ALA A 100 -0.33 -7.25 12.54
CA ALA A 100 0.08 -5.94 12.08
C ALA A 100 -1.08 -4.92 12.08
N LEU A 101 -2.28 -5.33 11.67
CA LEU A 101 -3.45 -4.46 11.68
C LEU A 101 -3.90 -4.13 13.11
N ILE A 102 -3.84 -5.10 14.04
CA ILE A 102 -4.12 -4.85 15.47
C ILE A 102 -3.13 -3.87 16.07
N TYR A 103 -1.84 -4.04 15.80
CA TYR A 103 -0.82 -3.08 16.23
C TYR A 103 -1.10 -1.69 15.63
N ALA A 104 -1.33 -1.64 14.31
CA ALA A 104 -1.55 -0.40 13.61
C ALA A 104 -2.79 0.35 14.10
N ASP A 105 -3.86 -0.36 14.49
CA ASP A 105 -5.08 0.25 15.04
C ASP A 105 -4.88 0.77 16.47
N SER A 106 -4.06 0.09 17.28
CA SER A 106 -3.84 0.45 18.69
C SER A 106 -2.82 1.58 18.92
N ASP A 107 -1.91 1.84 17.98
CA ASP A 107 -0.88 2.87 18.13
C ASP A 107 -1.41 4.29 17.79
N ALA A 108 -1.61 5.15 18.80
CA ALA A 108 -2.17 6.49 18.61
C ALA A 108 -1.36 7.42 17.68
N ILE A 109 -0.10 7.12 17.38
CA ILE A 109 0.72 7.90 16.45
C ILE A 109 0.33 7.59 14.99
N ILE A 110 -0.20 6.40 14.70
CA ILE A 110 -0.56 6.01 13.33
C ILE A 110 -1.87 6.67 12.92
N GLU A 111 -1.84 7.49 11.86
CA GLU A 111 -3.04 8.12 11.28
C GLU A 111 -3.68 7.25 10.19
N ASN A 112 -2.92 6.94 9.13
CA ASN A 112 -3.38 6.09 8.02
C ASN A 112 -2.39 4.95 7.76
N CYS A 113 -2.90 3.86 7.20
CA CYS A 113 -2.12 2.69 6.80
C CYS A 113 -2.15 2.47 5.29
N TYR A 114 -1.00 2.16 4.72
CA TYR A 114 -0.83 1.88 3.30
C TYR A 114 -0.20 0.51 3.09
N ILE A 115 -0.91 -0.40 2.42
CA ILE A 115 -0.33 -1.63 1.88
C ILE A 115 0.50 -1.24 0.65
N ILE A 116 1.82 -1.47 0.70
CA ILE A 116 2.76 -1.12 -0.37
C ILE A 116 3.35 -2.35 -1.07
N GLY A 117 2.75 -3.52 -0.86
CA GLY A 117 3.02 -4.75 -1.59
C GLY A 117 3.93 -5.75 -0.87
N GLY A 118 4.45 -6.77 -1.53
CA GLY A 118 4.34 -7.08 -2.96
C GLY A 118 3.10 -7.89 -3.34
N ALA A 119 3.17 -8.62 -4.46
CA ALA A 119 2.04 -9.33 -5.08
C ALA A 119 1.27 -10.22 -4.10
N GLN A 120 1.98 -11.04 -3.31
CA GLN A 120 1.34 -11.91 -2.32
C GLN A 120 0.53 -11.11 -1.29
N LEU A 121 1.08 -10.02 -0.77
CA LEU A 121 0.39 -9.20 0.22
C LEU A 121 -0.79 -8.45 -0.42
N TYR A 122 -0.61 -7.84 -1.59
CA TYR A 122 -1.70 -7.19 -2.32
C TYR A 122 -2.86 -8.15 -2.59
N ASN A 123 -2.57 -9.32 -3.16
CA ASN A 123 -3.60 -10.28 -3.55
C ASN A 123 -4.29 -10.87 -2.31
N THR A 124 -3.54 -11.15 -1.24
CA THR A 124 -4.14 -11.55 0.06
C THR A 124 -5.07 -10.47 0.59
N CYS A 125 -4.68 -9.19 0.51
CA CYS A 125 -5.50 -8.08 0.94
C CYS A 125 -6.80 -7.98 0.11
N LEU A 126 -6.68 -8.02 -1.21
CA LEU A 126 -7.81 -7.94 -2.15
C LEU A 126 -8.77 -9.14 -2.03
N GLU A 127 -8.28 -10.33 -1.69
CA GLU A 127 -9.10 -11.54 -1.57
C GLU A 127 -9.77 -11.68 -0.20
N LYS A 128 -9.01 -11.46 0.87
CA LYS A 128 -9.43 -11.83 2.25
C LYS A 128 -9.73 -10.64 3.14
N TYR A 129 -9.10 -9.50 2.87
CA TYR A 129 -9.19 -8.30 3.72
C TYR A 129 -9.93 -7.16 3.04
N ILE A 130 -10.62 -7.42 1.92
CA ILE A 130 -11.24 -6.36 1.12
C ILE A 130 -12.19 -5.48 1.93
N ARG A 131 -12.90 -6.04 2.92
CA ARG A 131 -13.79 -5.27 3.82
C ARG A 131 -13.06 -4.29 4.75
N HIS A 132 -11.76 -4.46 4.95
CA HIS A 132 -10.93 -3.56 5.75
C HIS A 132 -10.26 -2.47 4.91
N ILE A 133 -10.22 -2.61 3.59
CA ILE A 133 -9.53 -1.68 2.70
C ILE A 133 -10.52 -0.59 2.29
N THR A 134 -10.26 0.66 2.63
CA THR A 134 -11.17 1.77 2.32
C THR A 134 -10.92 2.34 0.93
N SER A 135 -9.66 2.35 0.48
CA SER A 135 -9.30 2.96 -0.81
C SER A 135 -8.09 2.31 -1.49
N ILE A 136 -7.90 2.69 -2.76
CA ILE A 136 -6.73 2.33 -3.57
C ILE A 136 -6.21 3.55 -4.32
N TYR A 137 -4.88 3.71 -4.31
CA TYR A 137 -4.12 4.59 -5.19
C TYR A 137 -3.42 3.71 -6.22
N TRP A 138 -3.81 3.80 -7.48
CA TRP A 138 -3.31 2.93 -8.54
C TRP A 138 -2.67 3.72 -9.67
N SER A 139 -1.33 3.62 -9.76
CA SER A 139 -0.53 4.10 -10.88
C SER A 139 -0.45 3.05 -11.98
N ILE A 140 -0.88 3.36 -13.20
CA ILE A 140 -0.68 2.54 -14.40
C ILE A 140 0.44 3.16 -15.24
N ILE A 141 1.54 2.42 -15.37
CA ILE A 141 2.73 2.80 -16.15
C ILE A 141 2.56 2.36 -17.60
N TYR A 142 2.76 3.29 -18.53
CA TYR A 142 2.54 3.06 -19.96
C TYR A 142 3.63 3.63 -20.89
N ASP A 143 4.75 4.10 -20.35
CA ASP A 143 5.84 4.68 -21.15
C ASP A 143 6.49 3.68 -22.11
N LYS A 144 6.54 2.40 -21.71
CA LYS A 144 6.98 1.28 -22.54
C LYS A 144 6.48 -0.05 -21.95
N LYS A 145 6.72 -1.13 -22.70
CA LYS A 145 6.49 -2.49 -22.19
C LYS A 145 7.60 -2.89 -21.21
N TYR A 146 7.18 -3.49 -20.09
CA TYR A 146 8.07 -4.06 -19.07
C TYR A 146 7.85 -5.56 -18.98
N GLU A 147 8.94 -6.30 -18.79
CA GLU A 147 8.88 -7.69 -18.37
C GLU A 147 8.62 -7.73 -16.86
N CYS A 148 7.68 -8.58 -16.43
CA CYS A 148 7.24 -8.69 -15.05
C CYS A 148 7.04 -10.17 -14.69
N ASP A 149 7.39 -10.56 -13.46
CA ASP A 149 7.19 -11.91 -12.91
C ASP A 149 6.16 -11.93 -11.77
N CYS A 150 5.78 -10.75 -11.27
CA CYS A 150 4.84 -10.56 -10.17
C CYS A 150 3.69 -9.67 -10.64
N PHE A 151 2.46 -10.06 -10.32
CA PHE A 151 1.24 -9.40 -10.81
C PHE A 151 0.23 -9.15 -9.69
N ILE A 152 -0.52 -8.06 -9.81
CA ILE A 152 -1.66 -7.77 -8.94
C ILE A 152 -2.97 -8.26 -9.59
N ALA A 153 -3.89 -8.77 -8.77
CA ALA A 153 -5.20 -9.26 -9.20
C ALA A 153 -6.12 -8.09 -9.61
N SER A 154 -5.90 -7.53 -10.81
CA SER A 154 -6.62 -6.36 -11.32
C SER A 154 -8.14 -6.56 -11.42
N ASN A 155 -8.59 -7.77 -11.70
CA ASN A 155 -10.02 -8.13 -11.67
C ASN A 155 -10.64 -7.85 -10.30
N LEU A 156 -9.95 -8.15 -9.19
CA LEU A 156 -10.43 -7.85 -7.84
C LEU A 156 -10.46 -6.35 -7.58
N ILE A 157 -9.52 -5.58 -8.14
CA ILE A 157 -9.53 -4.12 -8.05
C ILE A 157 -10.77 -3.55 -8.75
N TYR A 158 -10.98 -3.87 -10.03
CA TYR A 158 -12.13 -3.35 -10.78
C TYR A 158 -13.48 -3.77 -10.18
N ASN A 159 -13.56 -4.99 -9.64
CA ASN A 159 -14.77 -5.50 -9.02
C ASN A 159 -15.11 -4.76 -7.72
N ASN A 160 -14.11 -4.40 -6.91
CA ASN A 160 -14.34 -3.87 -5.56
C ASN A 160 -14.20 -2.36 -5.43
N PHE A 161 -13.54 -1.66 -6.35
CA PHE A 161 -13.29 -0.22 -6.24
C PHE A 161 -14.04 0.58 -7.31
N LYS A 162 -14.55 1.75 -6.92
CA LYS A 162 -15.08 2.78 -7.83
C LYS A 162 -14.02 3.86 -7.97
N PHE A 163 -13.57 4.12 -9.19
CA PHE A 163 -12.54 5.12 -9.46
C PHE A 163 -13.13 6.51 -9.60
N ASP A 164 -12.47 7.47 -8.94
CA ASP A 164 -12.76 8.88 -9.04
C ASP A 164 -12.21 9.44 -10.36
N LYS A 165 -13.06 10.15 -11.09
CA LYS A 165 -12.70 10.77 -12.38
C LYS A 165 -12.01 12.13 -12.21
N GLU A 166 -12.14 12.75 -11.04
CA GLU A 166 -11.59 14.07 -10.75
C GLU A 166 -10.23 13.98 -10.06
N ASN A 167 -9.96 12.90 -9.32
CA ASN A 167 -8.69 12.66 -8.65
C ASN A 167 -7.76 11.76 -9.50
N ILE A 168 -7.30 12.34 -10.61
CA ILE A 168 -6.38 11.70 -11.55
C ILE A 168 -5.11 12.53 -11.70
N VAL A 169 -3.95 11.89 -11.53
CA VAL A 169 -2.64 12.47 -11.87
C VAL A 169 -2.17 11.88 -13.18
N ILE A 170 -1.93 12.72 -14.19
CA ILE A 170 -1.48 12.29 -15.52
C ILE A 170 -0.08 12.86 -15.78
N ASN A 171 0.81 12.01 -16.26
CA ASN A 171 2.10 12.40 -16.80
C ASN A 171 2.35 11.70 -18.16
N ASP A 172 3.45 12.00 -18.84
CA ASP A 172 3.86 11.35 -20.09
C ASP A 172 4.12 9.84 -19.96
N LYS A 173 4.36 9.34 -18.73
CA LYS A 173 4.76 7.95 -18.47
C LYS A 173 3.76 7.12 -17.68
N TYR A 174 2.85 7.75 -16.94
CA TYR A 174 1.89 7.06 -16.09
C TYR A 174 0.64 7.89 -15.84
N VAL A 175 -0.43 7.18 -15.47
CA VAL A 175 -1.64 7.77 -14.89
C VAL A 175 -1.82 7.17 -13.51
N SER A 176 -2.09 7.99 -12.50
CA SER A 176 -2.53 7.51 -11.19
C SER A 176 -3.98 7.88 -10.96
N MET A 177 -4.75 6.91 -10.46
CA MET A 177 -6.16 7.06 -10.12
C MET A 177 -6.37 6.76 -8.64
N TYR A 178 -7.29 7.49 -8.02
CA TYR A 178 -7.83 7.15 -6.71
C TYR A 178 -9.14 6.38 -6.85
N GLY A 179 -9.34 5.35 -6.03
CA GLY A 179 -10.58 4.59 -5.99
C GLY A 179 -11.04 4.31 -4.56
N THR A 180 -12.35 4.37 -4.34
CA THR A 180 -12.97 4.03 -3.04
C THR A 180 -13.59 2.64 -3.11
N ASN A 181 -13.53 1.91 -1.99
CA ASN A 181 -14.12 0.58 -1.91
C ASN A 181 -15.65 0.69 -1.96
N LYS A 182 -16.28 -0.07 -2.85
CA LYS A 182 -17.74 -0.12 -3.02
C LYS A 182 -18.47 -0.67 -1.79
N ASN A 183 -17.76 -1.43 -0.96
CA ASN A 183 -18.29 -2.09 0.23
C ASN A 183 -17.87 -1.38 1.53
N ASP A 184 -17.34 -0.15 1.46
CA ASP A 184 -17.00 0.60 2.65
C ASP A 184 -18.28 1.00 3.41
N LEU A 185 -18.59 0.24 4.47
CA LEU A 185 -19.78 0.43 5.29
C LEU A 185 -19.77 1.75 6.06
N ASN A 186 -18.62 2.42 6.18
CA ASN A 186 -18.53 3.74 6.81
C ASN A 186 -19.15 4.86 5.96
N MET A 187 -19.46 4.60 4.68
CA MET A 187 -20.20 5.53 3.81
C MET A 187 -21.74 5.36 3.89
N ILE A 188 -22.26 4.44 4.72
CA ILE A 188 -23.72 4.23 4.88
C ILE A 188 -24.33 5.14 5.96
N VAL A 189 -23.54 6.01 6.61
CA VAL A 189 -24.02 6.92 7.65
C VAL A 189 -24.33 8.31 7.07
N ASP A 190 -25.24 8.37 6.10
CA ASP A 190 -26.09 9.55 5.95
C ASP A 190 -27.49 9.08 6.34
N GLU A 191 -27.90 9.38 7.59
CA GLU A 191 -29.31 9.32 7.96
C GLU A 191 -30.09 10.17 6.94
N PRO A 192 -31.28 9.72 6.48
CA PRO A 192 -32.10 10.54 5.60
C PRO A 192 -32.38 11.87 6.31
N PRO A 193 -32.32 13.02 5.60
CA PRO A 193 -32.68 14.29 6.19
C PRO A 193 -34.14 14.22 6.70
N ASP A 194 -34.33 14.69 7.94
CA ASP A 194 -35.64 14.84 8.59
C ASP A 194 -36.66 15.61 7.72
#